data_AF-A0A7Y2CEY6-F1
#
_entry.id   AF-A0A7Y2CEY6-F1
#
_cell.length_a   1.000
_cell.length_b   1.000
_cell.length_c   1.000
_cell.angle_alpha   90.00
_cell.angle_beta   90.00
_cell.angle_gamma   90.00
#
_symmetry.space_group_name_H-M   'P 1'
#
loop_
_entity.id
_entity.type
_entity.pdbx_description
1 polymer ?
#
loop_
_entity_poly.entity_id
_entity_poly.type
_entity_poly.pdbx_seq_one_letter_code
_entity_poly.pdbx_strand_id
1 'polypeptide(L)'
;MPIAILISTNFMGGFLPFPAIVAIMSGAFFWMGLACVLNAKRCRRRHCYYSGPIFILGGLAVLLVGFEIISLGRDGLIIVVGAATSLALLSYLSEPIFGKYVN
;
A
#
# COMPACT_ATOMS: atom_id res chain seq x y z
N MET A 1 -1.82 -8.45 -4.97
CA MET A 1 -3.04 -8.78 -4.22
C MET A 1 -3.97 -7.59 -3.87
N PRO A 2 -3.55 -6.31 -3.80
CA PRO A 2 -4.51 -5.19 -3.64
C PRO A 2 -5.14 -4.71 -4.97
N ILE A 3 -4.39 -4.75 -6.07
CA ILE A 3 -4.91 -4.38 -7.42
C ILE A 3 -6.04 -5.32 -7.86
N ALA A 4 -5.94 -6.61 -7.55
CA ALA A 4 -6.97 -7.60 -7.89
C ALA A 4 -8.31 -7.31 -7.18
N ILE A 5 -8.26 -6.79 -5.95
CA ILE A 5 -9.46 -6.40 -5.19
C ILE A 5 -10.05 -5.11 -5.76
N LEU A 6 -9.23 -4.18 -6.25
CA LEU A 6 -9.70 -2.94 -6.87
C LEU A 6 -10.33 -3.15 -8.27
N ILE A 7 -9.80 -4.10 -9.03
CA ILE A 7 -10.39 -4.52 -10.32
C ILE A 7 -11.71 -5.26 -10.09
N SER A 8 -11.81 -6.10 -9.04
CA SER A 8 -13.07 -6.79 -8.73
C SER A 8 -14.17 -5.84 -8.28
N THR A 9 -13.85 -4.74 -7.60
CA THR A 9 -14.86 -3.75 -7.16
C THR A 9 -15.48 -2.94 -8.28
N ASN A 10 -14.79 -2.78 -9.42
CA ASN A 10 -15.36 -2.17 -10.62
C ASN A 10 -16.35 -3.11 -11.34
N PHE A 11 -16.20 -4.42 -11.18
CA PHE A 11 -17.04 -5.44 -11.82
C PHE A 11 -18.17 -5.95 -10.89
N MET A 12 -17.97 -5.88 -9.57
CA MET A 12 -18.90 -6.34 -8.53
C MET A 12 -19.57 -5.18 -7.78
N GLY A 13 -20.14 -4.22 -8.51
CA GLY A 13 -20.80 -3.03 -7.95
C GLY A 13 -22.07 -3.27 -7.10
N GLY A 14 -22.22 -4.43 -6.46
CA GLY A 14 -23.41 -4.79 -5.66
C GLY A 14 -23.16 -5.64 -4.41
N PHE A 15 -21.94 -6.10 -4.12
CA PHE A 15 -21.72 -7.08 -3.03
C PHE A 15 -21.10 -6.50 -1.74
N LEU A 16 -20.35 -5.40 -1.81
CA LEU A 16 -19.69 -4.80 -0.63
C LEU A 16 -19.87 -3.28 -0.64
N PRO A 17 -20.24 -2.67 0.51
CA PRO A 17 -20.37 -1.22 0.60
C PRO A 17 -18.99 -0.57 0.43
N PHE A 18 -18.93 0.53 -0.31
CA PHE A 18 -17.70 1.27 -0.61
C PHE A 18 -16.82 1.57 0.63
N PRO A 19 -17.37 1.98 1.79
CA PRO A 19 -16.59 2.14 3.02
C PRO A 19 -15.88 0.87 3.50
N ALA A 20 -16.46 -0.32 3.28
CA ALA A 20 -15.82 -1.59 3.64
C ALA A 20 -14.60 -1.86 2.76
N ILE A 21 -14.66 -1.53 1.46
CA ILE A 21 -13.52 -1.67 0.54
C ILE A 21 -12.37 -0.76 1.01
N VAL A 22 -12.66 0.49 1.32
CA VAL A 22 -11.67 1.46 1.82
C VAL A 22 -11.04 0.96 3.12
N ALA A 23 -11.84 0.45 4.06
CA ALA A 23 -11.36 -0.09 5.33
C ALA A 23 -10.48 -1.34 5.14
N ILE A 24 -10.90 -2.28 4.29
CA ILE A 24 -10.13 -3.50 3.99
C ILE A 24 -8.80 -3.15 3.32
N MET A 25 -8.81 -2.26 2.34
CA MET A 25 -7.60 -1.81 1.64
C MET A 25 -6.64 -1.11 2.60
N SER A 26 -7.14 -0.14 3.36
CA SER A 26 -6.32 0.59 4.33
C SER A 26 -5.75 -0.35 5.39
N GLY A 27 -6.57 -1.25 5.93
CA GLY A 27 -6.16 -2.26 6.90
C GLY A 27 -5.08 -3.20 6.35
N ALA A 28 -5.22 -3.65 5.10
CA ALA A 28 -4.20 -4.47 4.44
C ALA A 28 -2.87 -3.72 4.28
N PHE A 29 -2.91 -2.45 3.87
CA PHE A 29 -1.73 -1.60 3.77
C PHE A 29 -1.05 -1.38 5.13
N PHE A 30 -1.81 -1.09 6.19
CA PHE A 30 -1.25 -0.96 7.53
C PHE A 30 -0.66 -2.26 8.05
N TRP A 31 -1.33 -3.39 7.83
CA TRP A 31 -0.84 -4.70 8.25
C TRP A 31 0.50 -5.02 7.57
N MET A 32 0.59 -4.83 6.26
CA MET A 32 1.81 -5.04 5.49
C MET A 32 2.92 -4.07 5.92
N GLY A 33 2.59 -2.78 6.08
CA GLY A 33 3.54 -1.76 6.51
C GLY A 33 4.11 -2.04 7.91
N LEU A 34 3.25 -2.42 8.86
CA LEU A 34 3.66 -2.79 10.21
C LEU A 34 4.54 -4.04 10.21
N ALA A 35 4.18 -5.07 9.45
CA ALA A 35 5.00 -6.26 9.29
C ALA A 35 6.40 -5.93 8.72
N CYS A 36 6.47 -5.05 7.72
CA CYS A 36 7.74 -4.57 7.16
C CYS A 36 8.58 -3.79 8.18
N VAL A 37 7.98 -2.88 8.95
CA VAL A 37 8.69 -2.11 10.00
C VAL A 37 9.23 -3.02 11.10
N LEU A 38 8.41 -3.96 11.60
CA LEU A 38 8.83 -4.93 12.62
C LEU A 38 9.95 -5.85 12.11
N ASN A 39 9.87 -6.27 10.84
CA ASN A 39 10.88 -7.11 10.22
C ASN A 39 12.12 -6.35 9.77
N ALA A 40 12.08 -5.02 9.57
CA ALA A 40 13.24 -4.23 9.20
C ALA A 40 14.40 -4.42 10.21
N LYS A 41 14.07 -4.51 11.51
CA LYS A 41 15.05 -4.79 12.58
C LYS A 41 15.68 -6.18 12.50
N ARG A 42 14.95 -7.18 12.00
CA ARG A 42 15.43 -8.58 11.91
C ARG A 42 16.14 -8.86 10.59
N CYS A 43 15.57 -8.39 9.48
CA CYS A 43 16.04 -8.69 8.14
C CYS A 43 17.24 -7.82 7.73
N ARG A 44 17.40 -6.61 8.30
CA ARG A 44 18.42 -5.61 7.89
C ARG A 44 18.45 -5.32 6.38
N ARG A 45 17.32 -5.56 5.74
CA ARG A 45 17.06 -5.45 4.30
C ARG A 45 16.51 -4.07 3.99
N ARG A 46 16.96 -3.48 2.88
CA ARG A 46 16.51 -2.13 2.47
C ARG A 46 15.05 -2.16 2.03
N HIS A 47 14.58 -3.28 1.48
CA HIS A 47 13.19 -3.43 1.07
C HIS A 47 12.24 -3.13 2.25
N CYS A 48 12.46 -3.76 3.42
CA CYS A 48 11.61 -3.58 4.60
C CYS A 48 11.67 -2.15 5.16
N TYR A 49 12.83 -1.49 5.04
CA TYR A 49 13.03 -0.14 5.54
C TYR A 49 12.23 0.89 4.71
N TYR A 50 12.20 0.73 3.39
CA TYR A 50 11.44 1.62 2.51
C TYR A 50 9.96 1.22 2.40
N SER A 51 9.65 -0.07 2.25
CA SER A 51 8.28 -0.55 2.04
C SER A 51 7.38 -0.31 3.25
N GLY A 52 7.92 -0.36 4.47
CA GLY A 52 7.17 -0.10 5.71
C GLY A 52 6.49 1.27 5.72
N PRO A 53 7.26 2.37 5.66
CA PRO A 53 6.71 3.72 5.55
C PRO A 53 5.79 3.91 4.33
N ILE A 54 6.17 3.37 3.17
CA ILE A 54 5.37 3.49 1.94
C ILE A 54 3.97 2.88 2.11
N PHE A 55 3.88 1.69 2.71
CA PHE A 55 2.59 1.04 2.94
C PHE A 55 1.77 1.71 4.05
N ILE A 56 2.40 2.22 5.11
CA ILE A 56 1.68 2.99 6.15
C ILE A 56 1.09 4.27 5.55
N LEU A 57 1.90 5.02 4.80
CA LEU A 57 1.43 6.25 4.13
C LEU A 57 0.37 5.93 3.07
N GLY A 58 0.52 4.81 2.33
CA GLY A 58 -0.48 4.32 1.39
C GLY A 58 -1.81 4.00 2.08
N GLY A 59 -1.80 3.36 3.25
CA GLY A 59 -3.00 3.08 4.04
C GLY A 59 -3.72 4.34 4.51
N LEU A 60 -2.97 5.36 4.95
CA LEU A 60 -3.51 6.68 5.30
C LEU A 60 -4.10 7.39 4.08
N ALA A 61 -3.39 7.40 2.95
CA ALA A 61 -3.86 8.03 1.72
C ALA A 61 -5.14 7.35 1.18
N VAL A 62 -5.26 6.02 1.32
CA VAL A 62 -6.50 5.30 0.98
C VAL A 62 -7.68 5.75 1.85
N LEU A 63 -7.48 6.02 3.14
CA LEU A 63 -8.54 6.57 4.00
C LEU A 63 -8.91 7.99 3.58
N LEU A 64 -7.91 8.85 3.39
CA LEU A 64 -8.13 10.26 3.06
C LEU A 64 -8.85 10.44 1.72
N VAL A 65 -8.47 9.66 0.71
CA VAL A 65 -9.11 9.70 -0.62
C VAL A 65 -10.43 8.93 -0.63
N GLY A 66 -10.51 7.79 0.07
CA GLY A 66 -11.71 6.97 0.13
C GLY A 66 -12.86 7.61 0.92
N PHE A 67 -12.57 8.46 1.90
CA PHE A 67 -13.58 9.27 2.60
C PHE A 67 -13.76 10.67 1.99
N GLU A 68 -13.19 10.92 0.81
CA GLU A 68 -13.25 12.21 0.10
C GLU A 68 -12.77 13.41 0.92
N ILE A 69 -11.96 13.19 1.96
CA ILE A 69 -11.28 14.25 2.72
C ILE A 69 -10.30 14.99 1.80
N ILE A 70 -9.68 14.26 0.87
CA ILE A 70 -8.85 14.79 -0.21
C ILE A 70 -9.40 14.26 -1.53
N SER A 71 -9.87 15.15 -2.40
CA SER A 71 -10.36 14.77 -3.73
C SER A 71 -9.20 14.71 -4.73
N LEU A 72 -8.86 13.50 -5.16
CA LEU A 72 -7.91 13.24 -6.26
C LEU A 72 -8.63 12.95 -7.59
N GLY A 73 -9.93 13.25 -7.66
CA GLY A 73 -10.78 12.89 -8.79
C GLY A 73 -11.20 11.42 -8.80
N ARG A 74 -11.85 11.01 -9.90
CA ARG A 74 -12.53 9.70 -10.02
C ARG A 74 -11.60 8.50 -9.83
N ASP A 75 -10.34 8.65 -10.25
CA ASP A 75 -9.33 7.60 -10.19
C ASP A 75 -8.40 7.72 -8.96
N GLY A 76 -8.70 8.60 -8.01
CA GLY A 76 -7.82 8.90 -6.87
C GLY A 76 -7.43 7.66 -6.06
N LEU A 77 -8.39 6.77 -5.78
CA LEU A 77 -8.13 5.50 -5.09
C LEU A 77 -7.19 4.59 -5.90
N ILE A 78 -7.38 4.51 -7.22
CA ILE A 78 -6.53 3.70 -8.12
C ILE A 78 -5.11 4.27 -8.13
N ILE A 79 -4.98 5.59 -8.23
CA ILE A 79 -3.69 6.29 -8.23
C ILE A 79 -2.94 6.03 -6.93
N VAL A 80 -3.59 6.20 -5.77
CA VAL A 80 -2.96 6.00 -4.45
C VAL A 80 -2.51 4.55 -4.27
N VAL A 81 -3.40 3.58 -4.52
CA VAL A 81 -3.10 2.16 -4.36
C VAL A 81 -2.01 1.72 -5.34
N GLY A 82 -2.10 2.18 -6.59
CA GLY A 82 -1.13 1.92 -7.65
C GLY A 82 0.24 2.50 -7.33
N ALA A 83 0.31 3.75 -6.89
CA ALA A 83 1.55 4.43 -6.51
C ALA A 83 2.21 3.74 -5.30
N ALA A 84 1.46 3.50 -4.22
CA ALA A 84 1.98 2.85 -3.02
C ALA A 84 2.53 1.45 -3.32
N THR A 85 1.80 0.66 -4.12
CA THR A 85 2.23 -0.69 -4.52
C THR A 85 3.45 -0.63 -5.44
N SER A 86 3.48 0.28 -6.41
CA SER A 86 4.59 0.42 -7.35
C SER A 86 5.87 0.87 -6.65
N LEU A 87 5.79 1.85 -5.76
CA LEU A 87 6.93 2.30 -4.95
C LEU A 87 7.45 1.17 -4.05
N ALA A 88 6.55 0.41 -3.42
CA ALA A 88 6.95 -0.75 -2.64
C ALA A 88 7.59 -1.85 -3.51
N LEU A 89 7.12 -2.08 -4.73
CA LEU A 89 7.73 -3.03 -5.67
C LEU A 89 9.12 -2.56 -6.11
N LEU A 90 9.28 -1.27 -6.42
CA LEU A 90 10.58 -0.67 -6.75
C LEU A 90 11.58 -0.80 -5.59
N SER A 91 11.11 -0.84 -4.35
CA SER A 91 11.99 -1.08 -3.20
C SER A 91 12.67 -2.46 -3.24
N TYR A 92 12.07 -3.48 -3.89
CA TYR A 92 12.73 -4.77 -4.11
C TYR A 92 13.90 -4.67 -5.11
N LEU A 93 13.81 -3.78 -6.10
CA LEU A 93 14.91 -3.54 -7.05
C LEU A 93 16.10 -2.85 -6.39
N SER A 94 15.89 -2.14 -5.28
CA SER A 94 16.99 -1.49 -4.55
C SER A 94 17.96 -2.49 -3.91
N GLU A 95 17.52 -3.73 -3.67
CA GLU A 95 18.34 -4.75 -3.00
C GLU A 95 19.50 -5.29 -3.84
N PRO A 96 19.30 -5.73 -5.10
CA PRO A 96 20.41 -6.20 -5.94
C PRO A 96 21.42 -5.10 -6.27
N ILE A 97 21.00 -3.83 -6.29
CA ILE A 97 21.87 -2.70 -6.66
C ILE A 97 22.74 -2.27 -5.47
N PHE A 98 22.16 -2.19 -4.26
CA PHE A 98 22.84 -1.56 -3.14
C PHE A 98 23.21 -2.49 -1.96
N GLY A 99 22.74 -3.75 -1.93
CA GLY A 99 23.05 -4.68 -0.84
C GLY A 99 22.31 -4.40 0.47
N LYS A 100 22.81 -4.90 1.62
CA LYS A 100 22.14 -4.76 2.93
C LYS A 100 22.31 -3.36 3.54
N TYR A 101 21.40 -2.95 4.43
CA TYR A 101 21.38 -1.59 5.01
C TYR A 101 22.42 -1.39 6.14
N VAL A 102 23.06 -2.46 6.60
CA VAL A 102 24.14 -2.40 7.59
C VAL A 102 25.09 -3.58 7.33
N ASN A 103 26.38 -3.30 7.11
CA ASN A 103 27.44 -4.31 7.22
C ASN A 103 27.62 -4.64 8.71
#